data_AF-A0A6L7ZVL3-F1
#
_entry.id   AF-A0A6L7ZVL3-F1
#
_cell.length_a   1.000
_cell.length_b   1.000
_cell.length_c   1.000
_cell.angle_alpha   90.00
_cell.angle_beta   90.00
_cell.angle_gamma   90.00
#
_symmetry.space_group_name_H-M   'P 1'
#
loop_
_entity.id
_entity.type
_entity.pdbx_description
1 polymer ?
#
loop_
_entity_poly.entity_id
_entity_poly.type
_entity_poly.pdbx_seq_one_letter_code
_entity_poly.pdbx_strand_id
1 'polypeptide(L)' 'MSTTIKLVAAAAVAALAFAGTTTGASAQKQRFISIGTGGVTGVYYPTGGAICRLVNRDRKKTGIRCSAESTGGSIYNI' A
#
# COMPACT_ATOMS: atom_id res chain seq x y z
N MET A 1 33.82 -32.55 -27.84
CA MET A 1 32.41 -32.50 -28.27
C MET A 1 31.42 -32.86 -27.15
N SER A 2 31.62 -33.96 -26.40
CA SER A 2 30.66 -34.40 -25.36
C SER A 2 30.57 -33.47 -24.13
N THR A 3 31.69 -32.89 -23.67
CA THR A 3 31.72 -32.05 -22.46
C THR A 3 31.06 -30.68 -22.66
N THR A 4 31.22 -30.09 -23.85
CA THR A 4 30.59 -28.81 -24.23
C THR A 4 29.07 -28.93 -24.30
N ILE A 5 28.54 -30.05 -24.81
CA ILE A 5 27.09 -30.30 -24.85
C ILE A 5 26.49 -30.41 -23.45
N LYS A 6 27.21 -31.05 -22.50
CA LYS A 6 26.77 -31.15 -21.10
C LYS A 6 26.74 -29.80 -20.38
N LEU A 7 27.73 -28.94 -20.66
CA LEU A 7 27.80 -27.57 -20.13
C LEU A 7 26.65 -26.68 -20.64
N VAL A 8 26.33 -26.77 -21.93
CA VAL A 8 25.20 -26.04 -22.54
C VAL A 8 23.86 -26.52 -21.98
N ALA A 9 23.69 -27.83 -21.81
CA ALA A 9 22.48 -28.40 -21.20
C ALA A 9 22.30 -27.97 -19.73
N ALA A 10 23.38 -27.96 -18.94
CA ALA A 10 23.36 -27.49 -17.56
C ALA A 10 23.02 -25.99 -17.45
N ALA A 11 23.55 -25.16 -18.35
CA ALA A 11 23.23 -23.73 -18.41
C ALA A 11 21.76 -23.48 -18.79
N ALA A 12 21.21 -24.27 -19.70
CA ALA A 12 19.80 -24.17 -20.09
C ALA A 12 18.84 -24.52 -18.94
N VAL A 13 19.15 -25.56 -18.16
CA VAL A 13 18.35 -25.94 -16.98
C VAL A 13 18.42 -24.87 -15.87
N ALA A 14 19.59 -24.27 -15.66
CA ALA A 14 19.75 -23.19 -14.69
C ALA A 14 18.98 -21.91 -15.09
N ALA A 15 18.94 -21.59 -16.39
CA ALA A 15 18.16 -20.46 -16.91
C ALA A 15 16.64 -20.67 -16.76
N LEU A 16 16.15 -21.90 -16.99
CA LEU A 16 14.75 -22.26 -16.78
C LEU A 16 14.35 -22.24 -15.29
N ALA A 17 15.26 -22.61 -14.39
CA ALA A 17 15.02 -22.53 -12.95
C ALA A 17 14.91 -21.08 -12.44
N PHE A 18 15.68 -20.14 -13.02
CA PHE A 18 15.59 -18.72 -12.67
C PHE A 18 14.35 -18.04 -13.26
N ALA A 19 13.91 -18.45 -14.45
CA ALA A 19 12.73 -17.88 -15.11
C ALA A 19 11.42 -18.09 -14.33
N GLY A 20 11.33 -19.10 -13.46
CA GLY A 20 10.15 -19.41 -12.64
C GLY A 20 10.04 -18.64 -11.32
N THR A 21 11.02 -17.80 -10.95
CA THR A 21 11.08 -17.15 -9.63
C THR A 21 10.45 -15.75 -9.60
N THR A 22 9.71 -15.35 -10.63
CA THR A 22 8.88 -14.13 -10.60
C THR A 22 7.63 -14.36 -9.74
N THR A 23 7.84 -14.61 -8.45
CA THR A 23 6.78 -14.49 -7.44
C THR A 23 6.25 -13.06 -7.52
N GLY A 24 5.09 -12.89 -8.17
CA GLY A 24 4.47 -11.60 -8.37
C GLY A 24 4.36 -10.87 -7.05
N ALA A 25 4.87 -9.62 -7.02
CA ALA A 25 4.75 -8.76 -5.86
C ALA A 25 3.27 -8.66 -5.49
N SER A 26 2.88 -9.34 -4.42
CA SER A 26 1.51 -9.34 -3.93
C SER A 26 1.27 -8.00 -3.25
N ALA A 27 0.76 -7.02 -4.01
CA ALA A 27 0.34 -5.75 -3.46
C ALA A 27 -0.84 -6.01 -2.50
N GLN A 28 -0.54 -6.06 -1.19
CA GLN A 28 -1.57 -6.11 -0.16
C GLN A 28 -2.57 -4.98 -0.42
N LYS A 29 -3.85 -5.31 -0.66
CA LYS A 29 -4.90 -4.32 -0.93
C LYS A 29 -5.04 -3.37 0.27
N GLN A 30 -4.31 -2.26 0.25
CA GLN A 30 -4.43 -1.20 1.22
C GLN A 30 -5.75 -0.46 0.98
N ARG A 31 -6.55 -0.32 2.04
CA ARG A 31 -7.78 0.48 2.00
C ARG A 31 -7.42 1.90 2.40
N PHE A 32 -7.70 2.86 1.54
CA PHE A 32 -7.46 4.27 1.82
C PHE A 32 -8.78 4.93 2.18
N ILE A 33 -8.81 5.61 3.32
CA ILE A 33 -9.95 6.41 3.77
C ILE A 33 -9.49 7.85 3.99
N SER A 34 -10.33 8.80 3.63
CA SER A 34 -10.14 10.21 3.96
C SER A 34 -11.34 10.68 4.78
N ILE A 35 -11.07 11.40 5.86
CA ILE A 35 -12.08 12.00 6.71
C ILE A 35 -12.21 13.47 6.30
N GLY A 36 -13.33 13.83 5.67
CA GLY A 36 -13.70 15.22 5.47
C GLY A 36 -14.05 15.86 6.82
N THR A 37 -13.36 16.94 7.17
CA THR A 37 -13.51 17.60 8.47
C THR A 37 -14.20 18.96 8.33
N GLY A 38 -13.49 20.04 8.61
CA GLY A 38 -13.87 21.43 8.41
C GLY A 38 -12.60 22.24 8.21
N GLY A 39 -12.65 23.56 8.43
CA GLY A 39 -11.45 24.40 8.35
C GLY A 39 -10.37 23.98 9.34
N VAL A 40 -9.10 24.16 8.97
CA VAL A 40 -7.93 23.75 9.79
C VAL A 40 -7.84 24.43 11.16
N THR A 41 -8.51 25.58 11.32
CA THR A 41 -8.63 26.32 12.59
C THR A 41 -9.79 25.83 13.47
N GLY A 42 -10.70 25.01 12.91
CA GLY A 42 -11.82 24.42 13.63
C GLY A 42 -11.41 23.18 14.43
N VAL A 43 -12.35 22.64 15.20
CA VAL A 43 -12.10 21.48 16.09
C VAL A 43 -12.04 20.16 15.31
N TYR A 44 -12.73 20.07 14.17
CA TYR A 44 -12.85 18.81 13.43
C TYR A 44 -11.56 18.41 12.72
N TYR A 45 -10.75 19.36 12.26
CA TYR A 45 -9.47 19.04 11.61
C TYR A 45 -8.48 18.32 12.54
N PRO A 46 -8.15 18.82 13.75
CA PRO A 46 -7.30 18.10 14.70
C PRO A 46 -7.97 16.83 15.24
N THR A 47 -9.31 16.81 15.37
CA THR A 47 -10.05 15.61 15.78
C THR A 47 -9.91 14.48 14.75
N GLY A 48 -10.13 14.78 13.46
CA GLY A 48 -9.92 13.83 12.36
C GLY A 48 -8.46 13.36 12.29
N GLY A 49 -7.50 14.26 12.51
CA GLY A 49 -6.08 13.91 12.58
C GLY A 49 -5.75 12.95 13.73
N ALA A 50 -6.35 13.14 14.90
CA ALA A 50 -6.20 12.23 16.04
C ALA A 50 -6.81 10.85 15.75
N ILE A 51 -7.99 10.80 15.14
CA ILE A 51 -8.63 9.54 14.70
C ILE A 51 -7.73 8.82 13.70
N CYS A 52 -7.28 9.50 12.65
CA CYS A 52 -6.42 8.90 11.64
C CYS A 52 -5.08 8.42 12.24
N ARG A 53 -4.55 9.10 13.26
CA ARG A 53 -3.35 8.64 13.98
C ARG A 53 -3.57 7.28 14.65
N LEU A 54 -4.72 7.05 15.26
CA LEU A 54 -5.07 5.76 15.86
C LEU A 54 -5.27 4.68 14.79
N VAL A 55 -6.07 4.97 13.76
CA VAL A 55 -6.31 4.02 12.66
C VAL A 55 -5.01 3.60 11.98
N ASN A 56 -4.12 4.56 11.71
CA ASN A 56 -2.83 4.29 11.07
C ASN A 56 -1.89 3.48 11.96
N ARG A 57 -1.99 3.60 13.30
CA ARG A 57 -1.24 2.78 14.25
C ARG A 57 -1.61 1.30 14.10
N ASP A 58 -2.91 1.01 13.96
CA ASP A 58 -3.43 -0.34 13.78
C ASP A 58 -3.49 -0.81 12.31
N ARG A 59 -2.93 -0.04 11.36
CA ARG A 59 -2.94 -0.34 9.92
C ARG A 59 -2.47 -1.76 9.58
N LYS A 60 -1.48 -2.30 10.32
CA LYS A 60 -0.99 -3.67 10.09
C LYS A 60 -2.07 -4.73 10.32
N LYS A 61 -3.02 -4.45 11.22
CA LYS A 61 -4.15 -5.33 11.57
C LYS A 61 -5.37 -5.04 10.69
N THR A 62 -5.66 -3.76 10.44
CA THR A 62 -6.88 -3.34 9.72
C THR A 62 -6.71 -3.26 8.20
N GLY A 63 -5.48 -3.09 7.71
CA GLY A 63 -5.18 -2.79 6.31
C GLY A 63 -5.59 -1.37 5.89
N ILE A 64 -5.98 -0.50 6.82
CA ILE A 64 -6.53 0.84 6.54
C ILE A 64 -5.47 1.93 6.71
N ARG A 65 -5.36 2.80 5.70
CA ARG A 65 -4.60 4.05 5.76
C ARG A 65 -5.58 5.23 5.75
N CYS A 66 -5.47 6.10 6.74
CA CYS A 66 -6.38 7.22 6.98
C CYS A 66 -5.66 8.57 6.78
N SER A 67 -6.33 9.53 6.13
CA SER A 67 -5.96 10.96 6.10
C SER A 67 -7.13 11.83 6.55
N ALA A 68 -6.82 13.01 7.09
CA ALA A 68 -7.82 13.98 7.55
C ALA A 68 -7.73 15.23 6.67
N GLU A 69 -8.81 15.50 5.94
CA GLU A 69 -8.87 16.53 4.91
C GLU A 69 -9.70 17.74 5.37
N SER A 70 -9.15 18.92 5.09
CA SER A 70 -9.84 20.18 5.31
C SER A 70 -10.95 20.35 4.28
N THR A 71 -12.13 20.76 4.73
CA THR A 71 -13.28 21.05 3.88
C THR A 71 -13.96 22.33 4.38
N GLY A 72 -14.90 22.88 3.61
CA GLY A 72 -15.83 23.91 4.12
C GLY A 72 -16.86 23.40 5.15
N GLY A 73 -16.86 22.09 5.46
CA GLY A 73 -17.74 21.51 6.49
C GLY A 73 -19.23 21.76 6.24
N SER A 74 -20.00 21.89 7.32
CA SER A 74 -21.45 22.13 7.25
C SER A 74 -21.83 23.50 6.69
N ILE A 75 -20.88 24.43 6.52
CA ILE A 75 -21.13 25.73 5.85
C ILE A 75 -21.53 25.52 4.38
N TYR A 76 -21.18 24.40 3.75
CA TYR A 76 -21.68 24.10 2.39
C TYR A 76 -23.18 23.80 2.32
N ASN A 77 -23.86 23.57 3.45
CA ASN A 77 -25.28 23.21 3.51
C ASN A 77 -26.18 24.35 4.02
N ILE A 78 -25.63 25.56 4.10
CA ILE A 78 -26.39 26.79 4.32
C ILE A 78 -26.42 27.59 3.02
#